data_AF-A0A1X0RUD1-F1
#
_entry.id   AF-A0A1X0RUD1-F1
#
_cell.length_a   1.000
_cell.length_b   1.000
_cell.length_c   1.000
_cell.angle_alpha   90.00
_cell.angle_beta   90.00
_cell.angle_gamma   90.00
#
_symmetry.space_group_name_H-M   'P 1'
#
loop_
_entity.id
_entity.type
_entity.pdbx_description
1 polymer ?
#
loop_
_entity_poly.entity_id
_entity_poly.type
_entity_poly.pdbx_seq_one_letter_code
_entity_poly.pdbx_strand_id
1 'polypeptide(L)'
;MFVGDRGYCVGPTIKGHLKYGGQWKSRKNSLYTSVCIINRHNISQTCLFCFKKLQLTENTKLKAVNGTFQCVNPDCPSVLAGKATHVRDSLSAMAIGLSGLATLLFGATFPQFDPKRSPSKTAEFEHFAATF
;
A
#
# COMPACT_ATOMS: atom_id res chain seq x y z
N MET A 1 12.79 -8.15 2.34
CA MET A 1 11.84 -7.98 1.22
C MET A 1 10.43 -7.81 1.76
N PHE A 2 9.62 -6.90 1.19
CA PHE A 2 8.23 -6.66 1.61
C PHE A 2 7.24 -7.14 0.55
N VAL A 3 6.17 -7.82 0.95
CA VAL A 3 5.16 -8.40 0.05
C VAL A 3 3.76 -8.16 0.59
N GLY A 4 2.84 -7.68 -0.25
CA GLY A 4 1.43 -7.53 0.12
C GLY A 4 0.72 -8.89 0.27
N ASP A 5 -0.10 -9.03 1.32
CA ASP A 5 -0.86 -10.24 1.70
C ASP A 5 -1.90 -10.67 0.65
N ARG A 6 -2.47 -9.75 -0.12
CA ARG A 6 -3.33 -10.09 -1.28
C ARG A 6 -2.53 -10.69 -2.44
N GLY A 7 -1.20 -10.70 -2.36
CA GLY A 7 -0.30 -11.46 -3.22
C GLY A 7 -0.28 -12.97 -2.92
N TYR A 8 -1.06 -13.42 -1.93
CA TYR A 8 -1.27 -14.84 -1.66
C TYR A 8 -2.02 -15.55 -2.76
N CYS A 9 -2.58 -14.87 -3.76
CA CYS A 9 -3.22 -15.50 -4.92
C CYS A 9 -4.16 -16.66 -4.55
N VAL A 10 -4.84 -16.60 -3.39
CA VAL A 10 -5.79 -17.62 -2.95
C VAL A 10 -7.08 -17.39 -3.72
N GLY A 11 -7.47 -18.35 -4.56
CA GLY A 11 -8.66 -18.24 -5.43
C GLY A 11 -8.52 -19.06 -6.73
N PRO A 12 -9.54 -19.05 -7.60
CA PRO A 12 -9.60 -19.90 -8.79
C PRO A 12 -8.43 -19.63 -9.75
N THR A 13 -8.08 -20.67 -10.51
CA THR A 13 -7.02 -20.64 -11.52
C THR A 13 -7.26 -19.52 -12.54
N ILE A 14 -6.19 -18.83 -12.95
CA ILE A 14 -6.26 -17.89 -14.08
C ILE A 14 -5.81 -18.67 -15.31
N LYS A 15 -6.68 -18.78 -16.32
CA LYS A 15 -6.38 -19.48 -17.58
C LYS A 15 -5.85 -20.92 -17.37
N GLY A 16 -6.38 -21.64 -16.37
CA GLY A 16 -5.97 -23.02 -16.07
C GLY A 16 -4.67 -23.16 -15.26
N HIS A 17 -3.92 -22.08 -15.02
CA HIS A 17 -2.72 -22.14 -14.19
C HIS A 17 -3.04 -22.07 -12.69
N LEU A 18 -2.47 -23.01 -11.92
CA LEU A 18 -2.47 -22.95 -10.47
C LEU A 18 -1.81 -21.66 -9.99
N LYS A 19 -2.53 -20.95 -9.15
CA LYS A 19 -1.96 -19.84 -8.39
C LYS A 19 -1.11 -20.44 -7.28
N TYR A 20 0.21 -20.26 -7.37
CA TYR A 20 1.09 -20.49 -6.23
C TYR A 20 0.86 -19.37 -5.23
N GLY A 21 -0.03 -19.67 -4.30
CA GLY A 21 -0.43 -18.78 -3.23
C GLY A 21 0.27 -19.06 -1.91
N GLY A 22 -0.08 -18.31 -0.86
CA GLY A 22 0.44 -18.61 0.47
C GLY A 22 1.82 -18.02 0.78
N GLN A 23 2.45 -18.62 1.79
CA GLN A 23 3.79 -18.29 2.28
C GLN A 23 4.92 -18.70 1.32
N TRP A 24 4.62 -19.14 0.09
CA TRP A 24 5.60 -19.76 -0.80
C TRP A 24 6.79 -18.85 -1.10
N LYS A 25 6.56 -17.54 -1.31
CA LYS A 25 7.65 -16.55 -1.52
C LYS A 25 8.55 -16.46 -0.31
N SER A 26 7.97 -16.41 0.89
CA SER A 26 8.74 -16.42 2.14
C SER A 26 9.53 -17.71 2.30
N ARG A 27 8.91 -18.86 2.04
CA ARG A 27 9.58 -20.17 2.14
C ARG A 27 10.74 -20.30 1.15
N LYS A 28 10.51 -19.95 -0.12
CA LYS A 28 11.53 -20.01 -1.17
C LYS A 28 12.72 -19.08 -0.89
N ASN A 29 12.45 -17.90 -0.35
CA ASN A 29 13.48 -16.90 -0.12
C ASN A 29 14.04 -16.92 1.31
N SER A 30 13.54 -17.80 2.18
CA SER A 30 13.90 -17.86 3.61
C SER A 30 15.40 -17.95 3.88
N LEU A 31 16.15 -18.64 3.00
CA LEU A 31 17.60 -18.81 3.11
C LEU A 31 18.40 -17.58 2.63
N TYR A 32 17.80 -16.69 1.85
CA TYR A 32 18.49 -15.58 1.18
C TYR A 32 18.08 -14.21 1.71
N THR A 33 16.84 -14.04 2.15
CA THR A 33 16.33 -12.78 2.67
C THR A 33 15.07 -12.97 3.50
N SER A 34 14.93 -12.19 4.56
CA SER A 34 13.68 -12.13 5.32
C SER A 34 12.58 -11.52 4.47
N VAL A 35 11.44 -12.22 4.35
CA VAL A 35 10.25 -11.75 3.64
C VAL A 35 9.20 -11.36 4.67
N CYS A 36 8.83 -10.08 4.69
CA CYS A 36 7.77 -9.55 5.54
C CYS A 36 6.48 -9.44 4.72
N ILE A 37 5.41 -10.01 5.25
CA ILE A 37 4.09 -10.02 4.61
C ILE A 37 3.22 -8.98 5.29
N ILE A 38 2.62 -8.11 4.48
CA ILE A 38 1.95 -6.91 4.98
C ILE A 38 0.56 -6.79 4.39
N ASN A 39 -0.38 -6.29 5.18
CA ASN A 39 -1.75 -6.09 4.73
C ASN A 39 -1.84 -5.08 3.57
N ARG A 40 -2.54 -5.43 2.49
CA ARG A 40 -2.78 -4.56 1.32
C ARG A 40 -4.00 -3.65 1.44
N HIS A 41 -4.60 -3.52 2.61
CA HIS A 41 -5.77 -2.67 2.80
C HIS A 41 -5.45 -1.20 2.47
N ASN A 42 -6.24 -0.59 1.59
CA ASN A 42 -6.11 0.79 1.09
C ASN A 42 -4.77 1.21 0.45
N ILE A 43 -3.77 0.33 0.35
CA ILE A 43 -2.42 0.59 -0.19
C ILE A 43 -2.45 1.19 -1.60
N SER A 44 -3.33 0.71 -2.49
CA SER A 44 -3.39 1.18 -3.88
C SER A 44 -4.36 2.34 -4.11
N GLN A 45 -5.03 2.81 -3.05
CA GLN A 45 -6.11 3.81 -3.14
C GLN A 45 -5.85 5.01 -2.24
N THR A 46 -4.67 5.12 -1.62
CA THR A 46 -4.35 6.18 -0.66
C THR A 46 -3.15 6.98 -1.17
N CYS A 47 -3.27 8.30 -1.17
CA CYS A 47 -2.16 9.18 -1.48
C CYS A 47 -1.12 9.09 -0.37
N LEU A 48 0.15 8.87 -0.71
CA LEU A 48 1.23 8.81 0.30
C LEU A 48 1.63 10.17 0.87
N PHE A 49 1.23 11.27 0.22
CA PHE A 49 1.60 12.63 0.64
C PHE A 49 0.60 13.26 1.60
N CYS A 50 -0.69 12.95 1.45
CA CYS A 50 -1.74 13.53 2.30
C CYS A 50 -2.63 12.47 2.98
N PHE A 51 -2.39 11.18 2.74
CA PHE A 51 -3.13 10.06 3.31
C PHE A 51 -4.65 10.07 3.05
N LYS A 52 -5.10 10.85 2.05
CA LYS A 52 -6.49 10.85 1.57
C LYS A 52 -6.67 9.84 0.44
N LYS A 53 -7.91 9.40 0.25
CA LYS A 53 -8.28 8.47 -0.80
C LYS A 53 -8.05 9.10 -2.17
N LEU A 54 -7.46 8.35 -3.08
CA LEU A 54 -7.29 8.73 -4.48
C LEU A 54 -8.55 8.41 -5.27
N GLN A 55 -8.80 9.20 -6.30
CA GLN A 55 -9.88 8.96 -7.26
C GLN A 55 -9.31 8.34 -8.53
N LEU A 56 -10.09 7.45 -9.14
CA LEU A 56 -9.79 6.98 -10.49
C LEU A 56 -9.89 8.20 -11.41
N THR A 57 -8.97 8.33 -12.35
CA THR A 57 -9.00 9.41 -13.34
C THR A 57 -10.18 9.17 -14.30
N GLU A 58 -11.37 9.61 -13.90
CA GLU A 58 -12.57 9.66 -14.73
C GLU A 58 -12.86 11.12 -15.06
N ASN A 59 -12.12 11.73 -15.99
CA ASN A 59 -12.48 13.07 -16.49
C ASN A 59 -12.20 13.21 -17.99
N THR A 60 -13.25 12.91 -18.76
CA THR A 60 -13.88 13.66 -19.89
C THR A 60 -13.06 14.37 -20.98
N LYS A 61 -11.73 14.51 -20.90
CA LYS A 61 -10.88 15.01 -22.01
C LYS A 61 -9.55 14.28 -22.19
N LEU A 62 -9.09 13.53 -21.19
CA LEU A 62 -7.90 12.70 -21.28
C LEU A 62 -8.32 11.25 -21.07
N LYS A 63 -8.02 10.39 -22.05
CA LYS A 63 -8.28 8.94 -21.98
C LYS A 63 -7.90 8.45 -20.59
N ALA A 64 -8.84 7.80 -19.91
CA ALA A 64 -8.56 7.09 -18.66
C ALA A 64 -7.39 6.13 -18.92
N VAL A 65 -6.20 6.48 -18.41
CA VAL A 65 -5.04 5.58 -18.51
C VAL A 65 -5.23 4.57 -17.39
N ASN A 66 -5.66 3.36 -17.78
CA ASN A 66 -5.81 2.22 -16.90
C ASN A 66 -4.57 2.10 -15.99
N GLY A 67 -4.77 2.20 -14.68
CA GLY A 67 -3.70 2.06 -13.70
C GLY A 67 -3.09 3.38 -13.19
N THR A 68 -3.68 4.54 -13.49
CA THR A 68 -3.34 5.82 -12.86
C THR A 68 -4.46 6.29 -11.93
N PHE A 69 -4.08 6.99 -10.87
CA PHE A 69 -4.99 7.58 -9.89
C PHE A 69 -4.63 9.04 -9.66
N GLN A 70 -5.61 9.87 -9.32
CA GLN A 70 -5.41 11.28 -9.04
C GLN A 70 -5.73 11.61 -7.58
N CYS A 71 -4.86 12.40 -6.95
CA CYS A 71 -5.15 13.07 -5.70
C CYS A 71 -5.92 14.36 -5.99
N VAL A 72 -7.11 14.51 -5.43
CA VAL A 72 -7.98 15.69 -5.61
C VAL A 72 -7.98 16.61 -4.39
N ASN A 73 -7.16 16.31 -3.37
CA ASN A 73 -7.05 17.13 -2.18
C ASN A 73 -6.22 18.40 -2.52
N PRO A 74 -6.80 19.61 -2.51
CA PRO A 74 -6.08 20.83 -2.88
C PRO A 74 -4.89 21.11 -1.96
N ASP A 75 -4.97 20.70 -0.70
CA ASP A 75 -3.92 20.90 0.31
C ASP A 75 -2.81 19.84 0.26
N CYS A 76 -2.90 18.89 -0.69
CA CYS A 76 -1.90 17.84 -0.80
C CYS A 76 -0.60 18.41 -1.38
N PRO A 77 0.57 18.16 -0.75
CA PRO A 77 1.87 18.59 -1.28
C PRO A 77 2.12 18.16 -2.73
N SER A 78 1.65 16.96 -3.11
CA SER A 78 1.77 16.46 -4.47
C SER A 78 0.91 17.23 -5.47
N VAL A 79 -0.28 17.70 -5.05
CA VAL A 79 -1.18 18.51 -5.89
C VAL A 79 -0.61 19.91 -6.05
N LEU A 80 -0.15 20.53 -4.95
CA LEU A 80 0.51 21.83 -4.96
C LEU A 80 1.76 21.84 -5.87
N ALA A 81 2.48 20.73 -5.94
CA ALA A 81 3.64 20.56 -6.81
C ALA A 81 3.28 20.18 -8.28
N GLY A 82 2.00 20.16 -8.66
CA GLY A 82 1.54 19.77 -10.00
C GLY A 82 1.67 18.27 -10.32
N LYS A 83 1.93 17.43 -9.30
CA LYS A 83 2.15 15.97 -9.40
C LYS A 83 0.98 15.19 -8.80
N ALA A 84 -0.26 15.59 -9.10
CA ALA A 84 -1.46 14.97 -8.54
C ALA A 84 -1.69 13.52 -9.00
N THR A 85 -1.10 13.13 -10.13
CA THR A 85 -1.31 11.82 -10.76
C THR A 85 -0.24 10.83 -10.31
N HIS A 86 -0.67 9.66 -9.84
CA HIS A 86 0.19 8.58 -9.39
C HIS A 86 -0.11 7.29 -10.16
N VAL A 87 0.94 6.56 -10.54
CA VAL A 87 0.81 5.21 -11.10
C VAL A 87 0.49 4.24 -9.95
N ARG A 88 -0.55 3.42 -10.11
CA ARG A 88 -1.06 2.51 -9.08
C ARG A 88 0.02 1.59 -8.50
N ASP A 89 0.84 1.03 -9.38
CA ASP A 89 1.74 -0.05 -9.00
C ASP A 89 2.97 0.51 -8.25
N SER A 90 3.50 1.68 -8.68
CA SER A 90 4.57 2.36 -7.94
C SER A 90 4.08 2.89 -6.59
N LEU A 91 2.88 3.47 -6.55
CA LEU A 91 2.22 3.88 -5.30
C LEU A 91 2.06 2.69 -4.34
N SER A 92 1.56 1.56 -4.86
CA SER A 92 1.37 0.35 -4.07
C SER A 92 2.69 -0.20 -3.54
N ALA A 93 3.75 -0.19 -4.35
CA ALA A 93 5.08 -0.64 -3.94
C ALA A 93 5.65 0.23 -2.80
N MET A 94 5.54 1.55 -2.92
CA MET A 94 5.97 2.47 -1.87
C MET A 94 5.17 2.29 -0.57
N ALA A 95 3.84 2.17 -0.66
CA ALA A 95 2.97 1.92 0.48
C ALA A 95 3.24 0.58 1.17
N ILE A 96 3.58 -0.47 0.40
CA ILE A 96 4.06 -1.75 0.95
C ILE A 96 5.38 -1.54 1.70
N GLY A 97 6.34 -0.81 1.12
CA GLY A 97 7.60 -0.49 1.80
C GLY A 97 7.38 0.26 3.12
N LEU A 98 6.55 1.30 3.11
CA LEU A 98 6.23 2.11 4.28
C LEU A 98 5.57 1.28 5.40
N SER A 99 4.57 0.48 5.04
CA SER A 99 3.86 -0.39 5.99
C SER A 99 4.76 -1.50 6.55
N GLY A 100 5.67 -2.02 5.72
CA GLY A 100 6.69 -2.98 6.14
C GLY A 100 7.69 -2.40 7.12
N LEU A 101 8.18 -1.18 6.85
CA LEU A 101 9.09 -0.47 7.75
C LEU A 101 8.40 -0.16 9.09
N ALA A 102 7.16 0.33 9.07
CA ALA A 102 6.35 0.54 10.27
C ALA A 102 6.23 -0.74 11.11
N THR A 103 6.00 -1.88 10.46
CA THR A 103 5.89 -3.17 11.14
C THR A 103 7.21 -3.61 11.76
N LEU A 104 8.34 -3.37 11.07
CA LEU A 104 9.67 -3.74 11.57
C LEU A 104 10.16 -2.84 12.70
N LEU A 105 9.92 -1.53 12.60
CA LEU A 105 10.41 -0.54 13.57
C LEU A 105 9.51 -0.46 14.80
N PHE A 106 8.19 -0.52 14.62
CA PHE A 106 7.23 -0.25 15.69
C PHE A 106 6.38 -1.46 16.08
N GLY A 107 6.52 -2.61 15.39
CA GLY A 107 5.63 -3.74 15.60
C GLY A 107 4.17 -3.49 15.22
N ALA A 108 3.89 -2.36 14.56
CA ALA A 108 2.54 -1.88 14.27
C ALA A 108 2.30 -1.67 12.77
N THR A 109 1.05 -1.86 12.33
CA THR A 109 0.66 -1.52 10.95
C THR A 109 0.45 -0.02 10.84
N PHE A 110 0.89 0.57 9.73
CA PHE A 110 0.66 1.98 9.46
C PHE A 110 -0.85 2.29 9.50
N PRO A 111 -1.34 3.25 10.32
CA PRO A 111 -2.78 3.38 10.64
C PRO A 111 -3.71 3.52 9.44
N GLN A 112 -3.25 4.17 8.38
CA GLN A 112 -3.98 4.42 7.14
C GLN A 112 -4.19 3.14 6.32
N PHE A 113 -3.39 2.11 6.56
CA PHE A 113 -3.47 0.80 5.92
C PHE A 113 -4.01 -0.28 6.86
N ASP A 114 -4.38 0.05 8.11
CA ASP A 114 -5.02 -0.90 9.02
C ASP A 114 -6.54 -0.98 8.73
N PRO A 115 -7.09 -2.16 8.35
CA PRO A 115 -8.54 -2.34 8.20
C PRO A 115 -9.31 -2.16 9.52
N LYS A 116 -8.64 -2.29 10.66
CA LYS A 116 -9.19 -2.12 12.01
C LYS A 116 -8.62 -0.84 12.65
N ARG A 117 -8.50 0.23 11.86
CA ARG A 117 -8.04 1.54 12.32
C ARG A 117 -8.93 2.03 13.47
N SER A 118 -8.30 2.44 14.57
CA SER A 118 -8.94 3.12 15.70
C SER A 118 -8.14 4.37 16.09
N PRO A 119 -8.76 5.35 16.78
CA PRO A 119 -8.03 6.49 17.33
C PRO A 119 -6.90 6.08 18.26
N SER A 120 -7.15 5.08 19.13
CA SER A 120 -6.15 4.56 20.07
C SER A 120 -4.89 4.02 19.38
N LYS A 121 -5.05 3.16 18.36
CA LYS A 121 -3.93 2.62 17.58
C LYS A 121 -3.18 3.68 16.79
N THR A 122 -3.90 4.71 16.33
CA THR A 122 -3.28 5.82 15.61
C THR A 122 -2.39 6.63 16.56
N ALA A 123 -2.89 6.95 17.76
CA ALA A 123 -2.12 7.66 18.78
C ALA A 123 -0.91 6.85 19.27
N GLU A 124 -1.07 5.54 19.45
CA GLU A 124 0.04 4.63 19.81
C GLU A 124 1.14 4.61 18.73
N PHE A 125 0.73 4.53 17.46
CA PHE A 125 1.66 4.61 16.33
C PHE A 125 2.40 5.96 16.29
N GLU A 126 1.67 7.06 16.49
CA GLU A 126 2.26 8.41 16.54
C GLU A 126 3.25 8.57 17.70
N HIS A 127 2.94 8.00 18.86
CA HIS A 127 3.86 7.96 20.00
C HIS A 127 5.15 7.21 19.65
N PHE A 128 5.06 6.03 19.04
CA PHE A 128 6.24 5.30 18.59
C PHE A 128 7.05 6.07 17.54
N ALA A 129 6.37 6.69 16.57
CA ALA A 129 7.01 7.47 15.52
C ALA A 129 7.70 8.74 16.05
N ALA A 130 7.19 9.36 17.12
CA ALA A 130 7.79 10.54 17.75
C ALA A 130 9.01 10.21 18.62
N THR A 131 9.19 8.94 19.00
CA THR A 131 10.28 8.48 19.86
C THR A 131 11.52 8.05 19.07
N PHE A 132 11.44 8.02 17.73
CA PHE A 132 12.48 7.57 16.81
C PHE A 132 13.13 8.76 16.08
#